data_AF-A0A8T3TJV7-F1
#
_entry.id   AF-A0A8T3TJV7-F1
#
_cell.length_a   1.000
_cell.length_b   1.000
_cell.length_c   1.000
_cell.angle_alpha   90.00
_cell.angle_beta   90.00
_cell.angle_gamma   90.00
#
_symmetry.space_group_name_H-M   'P 1'
#
loop_
_entity.id
_entity.type
_entity.pdbx_description
1 polymer ?
#
loop_
_entity_poly.entity_id
_entity_poly.type
_entity_poly.pdbx_seq_one_letter_code
_entity_poly.pdbx_strand_id
1 'polypeptide(L)' 'MELLLQAIIQGVVQGLTEFLPISSSAHLILVPRLLGWDDPFLTSAEFDVMLHLG' A
#
# COMPACT_ATOMS: atom_id res chain seq x y z
N MET A 1 2.36 8.12 -12.39
CA MET A 1 3.24 6.95 -12.16
C MET A 1 2.54 5.76 -12.76
N GLU A 2 3.25 4.80 -13.36
CA GLU A 2 2.63 3.55 -13.80
C GLU A 2 2.06 2.78 -12.60
N LEU A 3 0.85 2.24 -12.74
CA LEU A 3 0.14 1.48 -11.68
C LEU A 3 1.01 0.37 -11.09
N LEU A 4 1.75 -0.34 -11.95
CA LEU A 4 2.65 -1.41 -11.54
C LEU A 4 3.71 -0.92 -10.54
N LEU A 5 4.32 0.23 -10.79
CA LEU A 5 5.35 0.77 -9.91
C LEU A 5 4.76 1.21 -8.56
N GLN A 6 3.56 1.80 -8.57
CA GLN A 6 2.86 2.17 -7.34
C GLN A 6 2.49 0.94 -6.51
N ALA A 7 2.00 -0.12 -7.14
CA ALA A 7 1.67 -1.38 -6.49
C ALA A 7 2.92 -2.06 -5.88
N ILE A 8 4.06 -2.05 -6.60
CA ILE A 8 5.34 -2.53 -6.07
C ILE A 8 5.76 -1.74 -4.83
N ILE A 9 5.64 -0.41 -4.86
CA ILE A 9 5.97 0.43 -3.71
C ILE A 9 5.05 0.12 -2.53
N GLN A 10 3.75 -0.01 -2.75
CA GLN A 10 2.78 -0.40 -1.70
C GLN A 10 3.11 -1.78 -1.11
N GLY A 11 3.47 -2.76 -1.94
CA GLY A 11 3.89 -4.08 -1.47
C GLY A 11 5.17 -4.05 -0.64
N VAL A 12 6.16 -3.24 -1.02
CA VAL A 12 7.37 -3.04 -0.19
C VAL A 12 7.02 -2.36 1.14
N VAL A 13 6.17 -1.32 1.11
CA VAL A 13 5.73 -0.63 2.32
C VAL A 13 4.99 -1.60 3.24
N GLN A 14 4.05 -2.40 2.73
CA GLN A 14 3.37 -3.44 3.50
C GLN A 14 4.37 -4.42 4.12
N GLY A 15 5.21 -5.04 3.28
CA GLY A 15 6.16 -6.07 3.73
C GLY A 15 7.15 -5.56 4.77
N LEU A 16 7.51 -4.28 4.74
CA LEU A 16 8.36 -3.67 5.77
C LEU A 16 7.59 -3.31 7.04
N THR A 17 6.36 -2.81 6.92
CA THR A 17 5.60 -2.26 8.05
C THR A 17 4.77 -3.31 8.80
N GLU A 18 4.43 -4.44 8.18
CA GLU A 18 3.62 -5.52 8.78
C GLU A 18 4.31 -6.16 10.00
N PHE A 19 5.64 -6.29 9.95
CA PHE A 19 6.42 -6.89 11.04
C PHE A 19 6.86 -5.87 12.09
N LEU A 20 6.57 -4.58 11.87
CA LEU A 20 6.87 -3.50 12.79
C LEU A 20 5.59 -3.11 13.53
N PRO A 21 5.64 -2.85 14.85
CA PRO A 21 4.46 -2.44 15.62
C PRO A 21 4.10 -0.95 15.38
N ILE A 22 3.88 -0.58 14.11
CA ILE A 22 3.66 0.80 13.64
C ILE A 22 2.43 0.97 12.74
N SER A 23 1.57 -0.05 12.65
CA SER A 23 0.37 -0.11 11.79
C SER A 23 0.68 -0.06 10.28
N SER A 24 0.64 -1.21 9.64
CA SER A 24 0.84 -1.37 8.19
C SER A 24 -0.27 -0.72 7.37
N SER A 25 -1.54 -0.93 7.75
CA SER A 25 -2.69 -0.31 7.10
C SER A 25 -2.64 1.23 7.09
N ALA A 26 -2.09 1.85 8.14
CA ALA A 26 -1.93 3.31 8.16
C ALA A 26 -0.96 3.78 7.06
N HIS A 27 0.12 3.04 6.80
CA HIS A 27 1.08 3.37 5.75
C HIS A 27 0.48 3.14 4.35
N LEU A 28 -0.33 2.10 4.16
CA LEU A 28 -1.04 1.86 2.90
C LEU A 28 -2.03 2.98 2.54
N ILE A 29 -2.58 3.67 3.54
CA ILE A 29 -3.44 4.85 3.32
C ILE A 29 -2.61 6.13 3.13
N LEU A 30 -1.54 6.31 3.91
CA LEU A 30 -0.76 7.55 3.90
C LEU A 30 0.14 7.68 2.67
N VAL A 31 0.78 6.61 2.22
CA VAL A 31 1.73 6.67 1.09
C VAL A 31 1.05 7.13 -0.21
N PRO A 32 -0.09 6.56 -0.65
CA PRO A 32 -0.80 7.06 -1.83
C PRO A 32 -1.22 8.52 -1.66
N ARG A 33 -1.72 8.89 -0.47
CA ARG A 33 -2.21 10.25 -0.20
C ARG A 33 -1.09 11.29 -0.20
N LEU A 34 0.08 10.97 0.34
CA LEU A 34 1.25 11.85 0.34
C LEU A 34 1.88 12.00 -1.05
N LEU A 35 1.77 10.97 -1.88
CA LEU A 35 2.35 10.95 -3.23
C LEU A 35 1.33 11.34 -4.32
N GLY A 36 0.09 11.69 -3.96
CA GLY A 36 -0.97 12.09 -4.89
C GLY A 36 -1.41 10.96 -5.83
N TRP A 37 -1.49 9.74 -5.32
CA TRP A 37 -1.95 8.58 -6.07
C TRP A 37 -3.44 8.39 -5.86
N ASP A 38 -4.22 8.64 -6.91
CA ASP A 38 -5.68 8.59 -6.88
C ASP A 38 -6.24 7.35 -7.58
N ASP A 39 -5.43 6.31 -7.76
CA ASP A 39 -5.86 5.09 -8.43
C ASP A 39 -6.83 4.28 -7.54
N PRO A 40 -8.08 4.05 -7.98
CA PRO A 40 -9.09 3.36 -7.18
C PRO A 40 -8.68 1.95 -6.77
N PHE A 41 -7.87 1.26 -7.58
CA PHE A 41 -7.40 -0.09 -7.28
C PHE A 41 -6.41 -0.08 -6.12
N LEU A 42 -5.48 0.87 -6.07
CA LEU A 42 -4.49 0.96 -4.98
C LEU A 42 -5.11 1.33 -3.63
N THR A 43 -6.22 2.07 -3.64
CA THR A 43 -6.94 2.47 -2.43
C THR A 43 -8.06 1.50 -2.04
N SER A 44 -8.19 0.38 -2.76
CA SER A 44 -9.25 -0.61 -2.56
C SER A 44 -8.94 -1.52 -1.37
N ALA A 45 -9.98 -1.99 -0.68
CA ALA A 45 -9.82 -2.93 0.43
C ALA A 45 -9.33 -4.30 -0.06
N GLU A 46 -9.68 -4.67 -1.28
CA GLU A 46 -9.25 -5.91 -1.92
C GLU A 46 -7.74 -5.92 -2.13
N PHE A 47 -7.16 -4.80 -2.58
CA PHE A 47 -5.72 -4.67 -2.75
C PHE A 47 -4.99 -4.71 -1.41
N ASP A 48 -5.49 -4.00 -0.40
CA ASP A 48 -4.96 -4.03 0.97
C ASP A 48 -4.91 -5.48 1.51
N VAL A 49 -6.01 -6.22 1.39
CA VAL A 49 -6.08 -7.64 1.78
C VAL A 49 -5.10 -8.50 0.98
N MET A 50 -4.98 -8.29 -0.33
CA MET A 50 -4.03 -9.04 -1.16
C MET A 50 -2.58 -8.83 -0.71
N LEU A 51 -2.20 -7.62 -0.32
CA LEU A 51 -0.85 -7.34 0.18
C LEU A 51 -0.55 -8.06 1.52
N HIS A 52 -1.56 -8.25 2.36
CA HIS A 52 -1.41 -8.99 3.62
C HIS A 52 -1.23 -10.51 3.43
N LEU A 53 -1.60 -11.05 2.26
CA LEU A 53 -1.44 -12.49 1.98
C LEU A 53 0.02 -12.90 1.76
N GLY A 54 0.90 -11.94 1.39
CA GLY A 54 2.31 -12.19 1.10
C GLY A 54 2.56 -12.63 -0.34
#